data_AF-K2A2V1-F1
#
_entry.id   AF-K2A2V1-F1
#
_cell.length_a   1.000
_cell.length_b   1.000
_cell.length_c   1.000
_cell.angle_alpha   90.00
_cell.angle_beta   90.00
_cell.angle_gamma   90.00
#
_symmetry.space_group_name_H-M   'P 1'
#
loop_
_entity.id
_entity.type
_entity.pdbx_description
1 polymer ?
#
loop_
_entity_poly.entity_id
_entity_poly.type
_entity_poly.pdbx_seq_one_letter_code
_entity_poly.pdbx_strand_id
1 'polypeptide(L)'
;MDISQIQKRIDIIDKLVEENRYSQEMLNSELECDANYLDAVAKAKEVNTKKKNLKEAIYEKGSNKELVEKIKSNKEEIAVNKDLLAHELAKLYVNNNTSEIQDNSGDNRKFKINISLSPKRLTS
;
A
#
# COMPACT_ATOMS: atom_id res chain seq x y z
N MET A 1 -2.67 -39.95 -0.90
CA MET A 1 -3.14 -39.11 -2.02
C MET A 1 -2.18 -39.37 -3.16
N ASP A 2 -2.68 -39.81 -4.31
CA ASP A 2 -1.84 -40.26 -5.43
C ASP A 2 -1.16 -39.05 -6.12
N ILE A 3 0.16 -39.09 -6.26
CA ILE A 3 0.98 -38.04 -6.90
C ILE A 3 0.49 -37.80 -8.33
N SER A 4 0.03 -38.84 -9.04
CA SER A 4 -0.52 -38.71 -10.39
C SER A 4 -1.80 -37.88 -10.41
N GLN A 5 -2.64 -37.97 -9.37
CA GLN A 5 -3.85 -37.14 -9.26
C GLN A 5 -3.51 -35.68 -8.95
N ILE A 6 -2.46 -35.43 -8.16
CA ILE A 6 -1.97 -34.07 -7.88
C ILE A 6 -1.45 -33.43 -9.17
N GLN A 7 -0.63 -34.14 -9.95
CA GLN A 7 -0.08 -33.65 -11.22
C GLN A 7 -1.18 -33.33 -12.24
N LYS A 8 -2.17 -34.21 -12.41
CA LYS A 8 -3.33 -33.94 -13.28
C LYS A 8 -4.11 -32.70 -12.87
N ARG A 9 -4.23 -32.44 -11.56
CA ARG A 9 -4.91 -31.23 -11.06
C ARG A 9 -4.10 -29.97 -11.34
N ILE A 10 -2.78 -30.03 -11.19
CA ILE A 10 -1.89 -28.91 -11.54
C ILE A 10 -2.04 -28.59 -13.03
N ASP A 11 -1.97 -29.58 -13.92
CA ASP A 11 -2.12 -29.37 -15.37
C ASP A 11 -3.47 -28.75 -15.75
N ILE A 12 -4.55 -29.15 -15.07
CA ILE A 12 -5.88 -28.56 -15.27
C ILE A 12 -5.91 -27.11 -14.80
N ILE A 13 -5.32 -26.82 -13.63
CA ILE A 13 -5.24 -25.46 -13.09
C ILE A 13 -4.45 -24.57 -14.05
N ASP A 14 -3.29 -25.01 -14.51
CA ASP A 14 -2.43 -24.23 -15.40
C ASP A 14 -3.13 -23.91 -16.72
N LYS A 15 -3.85 -24.89 -17.30
CA LYS A 15 -4.69 -24.66 -18.48
C LYS A 15 -5.79 -23.64 -18.24
N LEU A 16 -6.53 -23.77 -17.14
CA LEU A 16 -7.62 -22.84 -16.80
C LEU A 16 -7.08 -21.43 -16.51
N VAL A 17 -5.89 -21.30 -15.91
CA VAL A 17 -5.23 -20.01 -15.67
C VAL A 17 -4.88 -19.34 -17.01
N GLU A 18 -4.27 -20.06 -17.94
CA GLU A 18 -3.95 -19.51 -19.27
C GLU A 18 -5.20 -19.18 -20.09
N GLU A 19 -6.23 -20.04 -20.07
CA GLU A 19 -7.51 -19.77 -20.74
C GLU A 19 -8.20 -18.53 -20.18
N ASN A 20 -8.19 -18.36 -18.84
CA ASN A 20 -8.72 -17.16 -18.21
C ASN A 20 -7.93 -15.91 -18.58
N ARG A 21 -6.59 -16.00 -18.62
CA ARG A 21 -5.73 -14.88 -19.04
C ARG A 21 -6.08 -14.43 -20.46
N TYR A 22 -6.15 -15.38 -21.40
CA TYR A 22 -6.48 -15.09 -22.79
C TYR A 22 -7.90 -14.52 -22.94
N SER A 23 -8.88 -15.10 -22.25
CA SER A 23 -10.27 -14.62 -22.27
C SER A 23 -10.39 -13.19 -21.73
N GLN A 24 -9.64 -12.87 -20.68
CA GLN A 24 -9.60 -11.52 -20.11
C GLN A 24 -8.93 -10.52 -21.07
N GLU A 25 -7.84 -10.91 -21.74
CA GLU A 25 -7.18 -10.08 -22.75
C GLU A 25 -8.11 -9.77 -23.92
N MET A 26 -8.84 -10.77 -24.43
CA MET A 26 -9.85 -10.56 -25.48
C MET A 26 -10.95 -9.62 -25.02
N LEU A 27 -11.53 -9.84 -23.83
CA LEU A 27 -12.58 -8.97 -23.30
C LEU A 27 -12.10 -7.52 -23.14
N ASN A 28 -10.88 -7.33 -22.65
CA ASN A 28 -10.29 -6.00 -22.52
C ASN A 28 -10.09 -5.34 -23.89
N SER A 29 -9.64 -6.08 -24.90
CA SER A 29 -9.50 -5.58 -26.26
C SER A 29 -10.84 -5.14 -26.85
N GLU A 30 -11.92 -5.90 -26.62
CA GLU A 30 -13.26 -5.53 -27.08
C GLU A 30 -13.76 -4.24 -26.40
N LEU A 31 -13.55 -4.12 -25.08
CA LEU A 31 -13.87 -2.90 -24.35
C LEU A 31 -13.08 -1.70 -24.89
N GLU A 32 -11.79 -1.88 -25.16
CA GLU A 32 -10.92 -0.82 -25.72
C GLU A 32 -11.27 -0.45 -27.17
N CYS A 33 -12.05 -1.26 -27.88
CA CYS A 33 -12.51 -0.96 -29.24
C CYS A 33 -13.95 -0.41 -29.27
N ASP A 34 -14.74 -0.58 -28.20
CA ASP A 34 -16.11 -0.06 -28.12
C ASP A 34 -16.13 1.46 -27.89
N ALA A 35 -16.73 2.18 -28.83
CA ALA A 35 -16.78 3.64 -28.80
C ALA A 35 -17.55 4.20 -27.58
N ASN A 36 -18.59 3.50 -27.11
CA ASN A 36 -19.37 3.95 -25.95
C ASN A 36 -18.59 3.78 -24.64
N TYR A 37 -17.86 2.67 -24.51
CA TYR A 37 -16.97 2.42 -23.38
C TYR A 37 -15.83 3.45 -23.34
N LEU A 38 -15.18 3.71 -24.47
CA LEU A 38 -14.11 4.72 -24.56
C LEU A 38 -14.62 6.13 -24.20
N ASP A 39 -15.80 6.52 -24.69
CA ASP A 39 -16.44 7.80 -24.34
C ASP A 39 -16.77 7.88 -22.83
N ALA A 40 -17.30 6.81 -22.25
CA ALA A 40 -17.55 6.74 -20.81
C ALA A 40 -16.27 6.87 -19.98
N VAL A 41 -15.18 6.19 -20.39
CA VAL A 41 -13.86 6.30 -19.75
C VAL A 41 -13.30 7.71 -19.86
N ALA A 42 -13.43 8.36 -21.02
CA ALA A 42 -13.00 9.74 -21.23
C ALA A 42 -13.76 10.71 -20.33
N LYS A 43 -15.09 10.62 -20.29
CA LYS A 43 -15.95 11.41 -19.40
C LYS A 43 -15.60 11.19 -17.92
N ALA A 44 -15.36 9.96 -17.51
CA ALA A 44 -14.93 9.65 -16.14
C ALA A 44 -13.58 10.29 -15.80
N LYS A 45 -12.61 10.24 -16.72
CA LYS A 45 -11.30 10.91 -16.57
C LYS A 45 -11.46 12.43 -16.44
N GLU A 46 -12.32 13.05 -17.24
CA GLU A 46 -12.60 14.48 -17.13
C GLU A 46 -13.24 14.85 -15.79
N VAL A 47 -14.24 14.09 -15.33
CA VAL A 47 -14.91 14.33 -14.04
C VAL A 47 -13.92 14.18 -12.90
N ASN A 48 -13.07 13.15 -12.93
CA ASN A 48 -12.03 12.95 -11.91
C ASN A 48 -11.00 14.08 -11.91
N THR A 49 -10.61 14.58 -13.08
CA THR A 49 -9.71 15.73 -13.21
C THR A 49 -10.36 17.00 -12.66
N LYS A 50 -11.63 17.27 -13.01
CA LYS A 50 -12.40 18.40 -12.46
C LYS A 50 -12.51 18.32 -10.94
N LYS A 51 -12.80 17.13 -10.39
CA LYS A 51 -12.86 16.86 -8.95
C LYS A 51 -11.52 17.13 -8.27
N LYS A 52 -10.41 16.68 -8.87
CA LYS A 52 -9.06 16.92 -8.36
C LYS A 52 -8.76 18.42 -8.31
N ASN A 53 -8.97 19.13 -9.42
CA ASN A 53 -8.69 20.57 -9.52
C ASN A 53 -9.55 21.37 -8.53
N LEU A 54 -10.84 21.01 -8.38
CA LEU A 54 -11.71 21.65 -7.39
C LEU A 54 -11.19 21.44 -5.97
N LYS A 55 -10.76 20.22 -5.65
CA LYS A 55 -10.19 19.87 -4.34
C LYS A 55 -8.92 20.67 -4.05
N GLU A 56 -8.02 20.79 -5.03
CA GLU A 56 -6.81 21.60 -4.93
C GLU A 56 -7.15 23.08 -4.73
N ALA A 57 -8.08 23.63 -5.52
CA ALA A 57 -8.54 25.00 -5.35
C ALA A 57 -9.21 25.24 -3.99
N ILE A 58 -9.86 24.25 -3.39
CA ILE A 58 -10.41 24.34 -2.02
C ILE A 58 -9.27 24.35 -0.99
N TYR A 59 -8.25 23.53 -1.18
CA TYR A 59 -7.08 23.46 -0.30
C TYR A 59 -6.23 24.73 -0.35
N GLU A 60 -6.15 25.40 -1.49
CA GLU A 60 -5.40 26.65 -1.63
C GLU A 60 -6.11 27.88 -1.06
N LYS A 61 -7.39 27.77 -0.68
CA LYS A 61 -8.18 28.89 -0.17
C LYS A 61 -8.00 29.10 1.33
N GLY A 62 -7.58 30.31 1.69
CA GLY A 62 -7.66 30.86 3.06
C GLY A 62 -7.09 29.92 4.12
N SER A 63 -7.88 29.65 5.17
CA SER A 63 -7.50 28.79 6.30
C SER A 63 -7.27 27.32 5.94
N ASN A 64 -7.76 26.84 4.79
CA ASN A 64 -7.51 25.45 4.38
C ASN A 64 -6.05 25.22 4.02
N LYS A 65 -5.37 26.24 3.47
CA LYS A 65 -3.96 26.14 3.11
C LYS A 65 -3.10 25.96 4.37
N GLU A 66 -3.38 26.75 5.40
CA GLU A 66 -2.74 26.63 6.72
C GLU A 66 -2.99 25.25 7.35
N LEU A 67 -4.21 24.72 7.23
CA LEU A 67 -4.53 23.37 7.70
C LEU A 67 -3.76 22.30 6.93
N VAL A 68 -3.63 22.42 5.61
CA VAL A 68 -2.85 21.48 4.79
C VAL A 68 -1.37 21.51 5.15
N GLU A 69 -0.80 22.71 5.32
CA GLU A 69 0.59 22.90 5.75
C GLU A 69 0.81 22.32 7.16
N LYS A 70 -0.11 22.58 8.10
CA LYS A 70 -0.08 22.01 9.45
C LYS A 70 -0.14 20.49 9.43
N ILE A 71 -1.03 19.89 8.62
CA ILE A 71 -1.11 18.44 8.47
C ILE A 71 0.20 17.87 7.92
N LYS A 72 0.82 18.54 6.94
CA LYS A 72 2.10 18.12 6.37
C LYS A 72 3.21 18.17 7.43
N SER A 73 3.33 19.27 8.15
CA SER A 73 4.30 19.43 9.25
C SER A 73 4.11 18.38 10.33
N ASN A 74 2.87 18.16 10.79
CA ASN A 74 2.57 17.11 11.78
C ASN A 74 2.97 15.71 11.30
N LYS A 75 2.80 15.40 10.00
CA LYS A 75 3.21 14.09 9.45
C LYS A 75 4.72 13.90 9.46
N GLU A 76 5.47 14.95 9.11
CA GLU A 76 6.94 14.94 9.16
C GLU A 76 7.42 14.76 10.60
N GLU A 77 6.84 15.51 11.54
CA GLU A 77 7.16 15.40 12.96
C GLU A 77 6.81 14.02 13.54
N ILE A 78 5.67 13.44 13.18
CA ILE A 78 5.30 12.07 13.57
C ILE A 78 6.33 11.05 13.04
N ALA A 79 6.80 11.21 11.80
CA ALA A 79 7.80 10.30 11.23
C ALA A 79 9.12 10.36 12.01
N VAL A 80 9.62 11.57 12.28
CA VAL A 80 10.84 11.78 13.08
C VAL A 80 10.68 11.17 14.47
N ASN A 81 9.57 11.42 15.17
CA ASN A 81 9.34 10.87 16.50
C ASN A 81 9.22 9.34 16.49
N LYS A 82 8.64 8.73 15.46
CA LYS A 82 8.59 7.27 15.32
C LYS A 82 9.98 6.67 15.15
N ASP A 83 10.84 7.30 14.37
CA ASP A 83 12.21 6.84 14.16
C ASP A 83 13.03 6.94 15.44
N LEU A 84 12.93 8.07 16.16
CA LEU A 84 13.56 8.25 17.46
C LEU A 84 13.08 7.21 18.47
N LEU A 85 11.76 7.03 18.59
CA LEU A 85 11.17 6.03 19.47
C LEU A 85 11.64 4.62 19.12
N ALA A 86 11.76 4.26 17.84
CA ALA A 86 12.27 2.95 17.44
C ALA A 86 13.71 2.71 17.92
N HIS A 87 14.58 3.73 17.83
CA HIS A 87 15.95 3.65 18.36
C HIS A 87 15.98 3.51 19.88
N GLU A 88 15.12 4.25 20.59
CA GLU A 88 15.00 4.19 22.05
C GLU A 88 14.48 2.83 22.52
N LEU A 89 13.45 2.28 21.86
CA LEU A 89 12.90 0.97 22.16
C LEU A 89 13.89 -0.16 21.86
N ALA A 90 14.70 -0.03 20.80
CA ALA A 90 15.79 -0.98 20.53
C ALA A 90 16.85 -0.95 21.64
N LYS A 91 17.27 0.24 22.10
CA LYS A 91 18.18 0.39 23.24
C LYS A 91 17.59 -0.19 24.54
N LEU A 92 16.31 0.08 24.80
CA LEU A 92 15.61 -0.45 25.97
C LEU A 92 15.61 -1.98 25.97
N TYR A 93 15.32 -2.59 24.82
CA TYR A 93 15.34 -4.04 24.67
C TYR A 93 16.75 -4.62 24.89
N VAL A 94 17.79 -3.99 24.34
CA VAL A 94 19.19 -4.43 24.53
C VAL A 94 19.59 -4.36 26.01
N ASN A 95 19.18 -3.31 26.72
CA ASN A 95 19.62 -3.09 28.11
C ASN A 95 18.82 -3.91 29.13
N ASN A 96 17.51 -4.05 28.93
CA ASN A 96 16.59 -4.57 29.95
C ASN A 96 15.93 -5.90 29.54
N ASN A 97 16.14 -6.36 28.30
CA ASN A 97 15.51 -7.56 27.73
C ASN A 97 13.99 -7.59 27.88
N THR A 98 13.36 -6.41 27.81
CA THR A 98 11.90 -6.24 27.89
C THR A 98 11.36 -5.71 26.57
N SER A 99 10.20 -6.22 26.17
CA SER A 99 9.44 -5.75 25.01
C SER A 99 8.21 -4.93 25.41
N GLU A 100 8.10 -4.52 26.68
CA GLU A 100 6.96 -3.81 27.23
C GLU A 100 7.39 -2.45 27.78
N ILE A 101 6.56 -1.45 27.55
CA ILE A 101 6.72 -0.10 28.06
C ILE A 101 5.38 0.42 28.58
N GLN A 102 5.39 1.08 29.73
CA GLN A 102 4.21 1.74 30.25
C GLN A 102 4.07 3.11 29.59
N ASP A 103 2.89 3.45 29.09
CA ASP A 103 2.62 4.78 28.56
C ASP A 103 2.23 5.77 29.67
N ASN A 104 2.10 7.06 29.30
CA ASN A 104 1.76 8.13 30.24
C ASN A 104 0.36 7.98 30.87
N SER A 105 -0.49 7.09 30.33
CA SER A 105 -1.81 6.77 30.88
C SER A 105 -1.75 5.61 31.88
N GLY A 106 -0.58 4.98 32.04
CA GLY A 106 -0.37 3.82 32.90
C GLY A 106 -0.59 2.49 32.19
N ASP A 107 -0.89 2.49 30.89
CA ASP A 107 -1.16 1.28 30.12
C ASP A 107 0.14 0.66 29.58
N ASN A 108 0.27 -0.66 29.70
CA ASN A 108 1.41 -1.39 29.16
C ASN A 108 1.23 -1.64 27.65
N ARG A 109 2.19 -1.15 26.87
CA ARG A 109 2.28 -1.38 25.42
C ARG A 109 3.43 -2.33 25.11
N LYS A 110 3.13 -3.35 24.33
CA LYS A 110 4.14 -4.28 23.81
C LYS A 110 4.64 -3.79 22.45
N PHE A 111 5.95 -3.70 22.27
CA PHE A 111 6.56 -3.39 20.98
C PHE A 111 7.23 -4.63 20.37
N LYS A 112 7.25 -4.70 19.04
CA LYS A 112 7.85 -5.81 18.29
C LYS A 112 9.09 -5.32 17.55
N ILE A 113 10.20 -6.03 17.72
CA ILE A 113 11.42 -5.81 16.94
C ILE A 113 11.36 -6.71 15.71
N ASN A 114 11.34 -6.11 14.52
CA ASN A 114 11.47 -6.85 13.26
C ASN A 114 12.92 -6.73 12.77
N ILE A 115 13.68 -7.80 12.89
CA ILE A 115 15.03 -7.91 12.32
C ILE A 115 14.90 -8.66 11.00
N SER A 116 15.35 -8.05 9.90
CA SER A 116 15.38 -8.70 8.58
C SER A 116 16.72 -8.47 7.91
N LEU A 117 17.24 -9.50 7.24
CA LEU A 117 18.45 -9.43 6.42
C LEU A 117 18.08 -9.01 5.00
N SER A 118 18.75 -7.99 4.47
CA SER A 118 18.60 -7.60 3.07
C SER A 118 19.10 -8.70 2.14
N PRO A 119 18.48 -8.91 0.96
CA PRO A 119 18.94 -9.88 -0.03
C PRO A 119 20.38 -9.58 -0.47
N LYS A 120 21.19 -10.63 -0.63
CA LYS A 120 22.54 -10.52 -1.20
C LYS A 120 22.40 -10.02 -2.65
N ARG A 121 22.97 -8.87 -2.99
CA ARG A 121 23.04 -8.41 -4.39
C ARG A 121 23.81 -9.45 -5.20
N LEU A 122 23.14 -10.13 -6.12
CA LEU A 122 23.81 -10.87 -7.20
C LEU A 122 24.37 -9.80 -8.14
N THR A 123 25.67 -9.56 -8.08
CA THR A 123 26.39 -8.84 -9.14
C THR A 123 26.38 -9.75 -10.37
N SER A 124 25.57 -9.40 -11.36
CA SER A 124 25.67 -9.92 -12.73
C SER A 124 26.82 -9.25 -13.46
#